data_AF-A0A535F2F2-F1
#
_entry.id   AF-A0A535F2F2-F1
#
_cell.length_a   1.000
_cell.length_b   1.000
_cell.length_c   1.000
_cell.angle_alpha   90.00
_cell.angle_beta   90.00
_cell.angle_gamma   90.00
#
_symmetry.space_group_name_H-M   'P 1'
#
loop_
_entity.id
_entity.type
_entity.pdbx_description
1 polymer ?
#
loop_
_entity_poly.entity_id
_entity_poly.type
_entity_poly.pdbx_seq_one_letter_code
_entity_poly.pdbx_strand_id
1 'polypeptide(L)'
;LEQASNGHISTPSSHAQLHSVQMLVVHQVIYVIDQDGVVRALWTRHKYMYLLWQYSVAPSSHLLRVDHNVLYLASPDRNIVALRASDGAVLWTKRRT
;
A
#
# COMPACT_ATOMS: atom_id res chain seq x y z
N LEU A 1 -52.56 -21.04 -21.75
CA LEU A 1 -52.28 -20.26 -20.53
C LEU A 1 -51.49 -21.18 -19.61
N GLU A 2 -50.31 -20.89 -19.11
CA GLU A 2 -49.53 -19.64 -19.03
C GLU A 2 -48.05 -20.02 -18.95
N GLN A 3 -47.20 -19.20 -19.55
CA GLN A 3 -45.76 -19.29 -19.41
C GLN A 3 -45.33 -18.76 -18.04
N ALA A 4 -44.26 -19.32 -17.47
CA ALA A 4 -43.30 -18.51 -16.71
C ALA A 4 -41.92 -19.19 -16.70
N SER A 5 -41.01 -18.54 -17.41
CA SER A 5 -39.56 -18.69 -17.38
C SER A 5 -39.03 -18.38 -15.97
N ASN A 6 -38.32 -19.31 -15.35
CA ASN A 6 -37.48 -18.99 -14.20
C ASN A 6 -36.03 -18.90 -14.69
N GLY A 7 -35.63 -17.64 -14.90
CA GLY A 7 -34.33 -17.27 -15.43
C GLY A 7 -33.18 -17.83 -14.60
N HIS A 8 -32.14 -18.24 -15.32
CA HIS A 8 -30.79 -18.40 -14.79
C HIS A 8 -30.41 -17.10 -14.07
N ILE A 9 -30.34 -17.13 -12.74
CA ILE A 9 -29.74 -16.04 -11.97
C ILE A 9 -28.24 -16.13 -12.23
N SER A 10 -27.77 -15.44 -13.26
CA SER A 10 -26.38 -15.06 -13.37
C SER A 10 -26.12 -14.08 -12.24
N THR A 11 -25.62 -14.57 -11.11
CA THR A 11 -25.03 -13.69 -10.11
C THR A 11 -23.86 -12.97 -10.80
N PRO A 12 -23.83 -11.63 -10.87
CA PRO A 12 -22.62 -10.97 -11.27
C PRO A 12 -21.57 -11.30 -10.22
N SER A 13 -20.48 -11.93 -10.65
CA SER A 13 -19.28 -12.15 -9.84
C SER A 13 -18.73 -10.78 -9.44
N SER A 14 -19.26 -10.20 -8.37
CA SER A 14 -18.58 -9.17 -7.63
C SER A 14 -17.38 -9.87 -6.98
N HIS A 15 -16.29 -10.01 -7.74
CA HIS A 15 -14.99 -10.09 -7.13
C HIS A 15 -14.85 -8.80 -6.33
N ALA A 16 -15.23 -8.85 -5.05
CA ALA A 16 -14.87 -7.81 -4.11
C ALA A 16 -13.34 -7.67 -4.25
N GLN A 17 -12.92 -6.59 -4.91
CA GLN A 17 -11.52 -6.32 -5.14
C GLN A 17 -10.90 -6.20 -3.76
N LEU A 18 -10.19 -7.24 -3.33
CA LEU A 18 -9.52 -7.24 -2.05
C LEU A 18 -8.45 -6.16 -2.14
N HIS A 19 -8.72 -5.01 -1.52
CA HIS A 19 -7.74 -3.94 -1.38
C HIS A 19 -6.62 -4.47 -0.47
N SER A 20 -5.57 -5.00 -1.09
CA SER A 20 -4.39 -5.49 -0.39
C SER A 20 -3.66 -4.28 0.20
N VAL A 21 -3.72 -4.14 1.52
CA VAL A 21 -2.89 -3.19 2.26
C VAL A 21 -1.68 -3.98 2.78
N GLN A 22 -0.48 -3.45 2.54
CA GLN A 22 0.72 -4.00 3.14
C GLN A 22 1.13 -3.17 4.34
N MET A 23 1.66 -3.85 5.35
CA MET A 23 2.19 -3.19 6.54
C MET A 23 3.56 -3.73 6.92
N LEU A 24 4.41 -2.85 7.41
CA LEU A 24 5.72 -3.17 7.97
C LEU A 24 5.89 -2.42 9.28
N VAL A 25 6.19 -3.13 10.36
CA VAL A 25 6.41 -2.54 11.69
C VAL A 25 7.90 -2.56 12.02
N VAL A 26 8.46 -1.40 12.34
CA VAL A 26 9.86 -1.25 12.75
C VAL A 26 9.91 -0.39 14.01
N HIS A 27 10.30 -1.01 15.12
CA HIS A 27 10.19 -0.43 16.45
C HIS A 27 8.75 0.06 16.74
N GLN A 28 8.57 1.37 16.91
CA GLN A 28 7.28 2.01 17.19
C GLN A 28 6.68 2.70 15.96
N VAL A 29 7.20 2.42 14.75
CA VAL A 29 6.67 3.00 13.51
C VAL A 29 6.06 1.90 12.66
N ILE A 30 4.82 2.12 12.24
CA ILE A 30 4.11 1.28 11.28
C ILE A 30 4.12 2.02 9.94
N TYR A 31 4.69 1.38 8.93
CA TYR A 31 4.57 1.81 7.55
C TYR A 31 3.42 1.04 6.90
N VAL A 32 2.47 1.75 6.31
CA VAL A 32 1.36 1.16 5.56
C VAL A 32 1.34 1.73 4.15
N ILE A 33 1.00 0.90 3.17
CA ILE A 33 0.77 1.33 1.79
C ILE A 33 -0.53 0.73 1.26
N ASP A 34 -1.33 1.55 0.61
CA ASP A 34 -2.55 1.14 -0.10
C ASP A 34 -2.29 0.93 -1.61
N GLN A 35 -3.28 0.40 -2.32
CA GLN A 35 -3.17 0.08 -3.75
C GLN A 35 -2.96 1.32 -4.63
N ASP A 36 -3.36 2.49 -4.15
CA ASP A 36 -3.17 3.77 -4.84
C ASP A 36 -1.74 4.30 -4.66
N GLY A 37 -0.92 3.61 -3.87
CA GLY A 37 0.48 3.96 -3.63
C GLY A 37 0.64 5.05 -2.57
N VAL A 38 -0.35 5.27 -1.70
CA VAL A 38 -0.18 6.19 -0.57
C VAL A 38 0.49 5.46 0.58
N VAL A 39 1.74 5.84 0.84
CA VAL A 39 2.55 5.37 1.96
C VAL A 39 2.32 6.27 3.15
N ARG A 40 2.05 5.71 4.32
CA ARG A 40 1.94 6.45 5.58
C ARG A 40 2.87 5.83 6.61
N ALA A 41 3.60 6.67 7.35
CA ALA A 41 4.30 6.27 8.56
C ALA A 41 3.50 6.71 9.78
N LEU A 42 3.23 5.77 10.67
CA LEU A 42 2.41 5.97 11.86
C LEU A 42 3.26 5.63 13.08
N TRP A 43 3.42 6.57 14.00
CA TRP A 43 4.02 6.30 15.30
C TRP A 43 3.00 5.72 16.26
N THR A 44 3.35 4.65 16.96
CA THR A 44 2.51 4.01 17.96
C THR A 44 2.97 4.35 19.37
N ARG A 45 2.01 4.70 20.23
CA ARG A 45 2.25 4.89 21.66
C ARG A 45 1.03 4.42 22.45
N HIS A 46 1.20 3.33 23.21
CA HIS A 46 0.11 2.62 23.90
C HIS A 46 -1.02 2.23 22.93
N LYS A 47 -2.20 2.85 23.08
CA LYS A 47 -3.39 2.61 22.25
C LYS A 47 -3.60 3.63 21.14
N TYR A 48 -2.65 4.57 20.98
CA TYR A 48 -2.75 5.67 20.04
C TYR A 48 -1.78 5.52 18.88
N MET A 49 -2.20 6.02 17.72
CA MET A 49 -1.42 6.08 16.49
C MET A 49 -1.39 7.52 16.01
N TYR A 50 -0.21 7.99 15.59
CA TYR A 50 0.00 9.35 15.12
C TYR A 50 0.60 9.32 13.72
N LEU A 51 -0.02 10.02 12.76
CA LEU A 51 0.57 10.20 11.44
C LEU A 51 1.85 11.03 11.56
N LEU A 52 2.98 10.43 11.19
CA LEU A 52 4.26 11.13 11.11
C LEU A 52 4.40 11.85 9.78
N TRP A 53 4.16 11.12 8.69
CA TRP A 53 4.26 11.62 7.32
C TRP A 53 3.46 10.73 6.35
N GLN A 54 3.16 11.28 5.17
CA GLN A 54 2.67 10.50 4.03
C GLN A 54 3.45 10.86 2.76
N TYR A 55 3.54 9.90 1.85
CA TYR A 55 4.15 10.10 0.54
C TYR A 55 3.45 9.23 -0.52
N SER A 56 3.27 9.76 -1.73
CA SER A 56 2.67 9.03 -2.85
C SER A 56 3.74 8.46 -3.76
N VAL A 57 3.69 7.14 -3.99
CA VAL A 57 4.47 6.44 -5.01
C VAL A 57 3.57 5.98 -6.14
N ALA A 58 4.12 5.26 -7.13
CA ALA A 58 3.31 4.65 -8.17
C ALA A 58 2.26 3.69 -7.58
N PRO A 59 1.05 3.62 -8.14
CA PRO A 59 0.05 2.64 -7.74
C PRO A 59 0.60 1.22 -7.78
N SER A 60 0.04 0.34 -6.93
CA SER A 60 0.47 -1.05 -6.77
C SER A 60 1.94 -1.23 -6.38
N SER A 61 2.60 -0.17 -5.87
CA SER A 61 3.89 -0.32 -5.21
C SER A 61 3.75 -1.12 -3.92
N HIS A 62 4.85 -1.67 -3.43
CA HIS A 62 4.88 -2.48 -2.22
C HIS A 62 6.06 -2.13 -1.33
N LEU A 63 5.89 -2.38 -0.02
CA LEU A 63 6.94 -2.19 0.99
C LEU A 63 7.96 -3.33 0.86
N LEU A 64 9.25 -2.99 0.78
CA LEU A 64 10.31 -4.00 0.80
C LEU A 64 10.87 -4.17 2.21
N ARG A 65 11.48 -3.12 2.77
CA ARG A 65 12.07 -3.11 4.10
C ARG A 65 12.41 -1.69 4.55
N VAL A 66 12.69 -1.53 5.83
CA VAL A 66 13.44 -0.40 6.36
C VAL A 66 14.82 -0.88 6.77
N ASP A 67 15.86 -0.18 6.35
CA ASP A 67 17.24 -0.45 6.75
C ASP A 67 18.00 0.89 6.91
N HIS A 68 18.76 1.05 7.99
CA HIS A 68 19.54 2.26 8.29
C HIS A 68 18.79 3.59 8.03
N ASN A 69 17.56 3.71 8.56
CA ASN A 69 16.69 4.90 8.40
C ASN A 69 16.22 5.15 6.95
N VAL A 70 16.22 4.13 6.10
CA VAL A 70 15.72 4.19 4.71
C VAL A 70 14.61 3.17 4.51
N LEU A 71 13.43 3.65 4.13
CA LEU A 71 12.32 2.84 3.67
C LEU A 71 12.43 2.62 2.16
N TYR A 72 12.45 1.35 1.74
CA TYR A 72 12.51 0.97 0.33
C TYR A 72 11.15 0.51 -0.16
N LEU A 73 10.73 1.06 -1.29
CA LEU A 73 9.50 0.70 -1.98
C LEU A 73 9.80 0.29 -3.42
N ALA A 74 9.08 -0.71 -3.91
CA ALA A 74 9.18 -1.17 -5.29
C ALA A 74 7.87 -1.00 -6.02
N SER A 75 7.92 -0.47 -7.25
CA SER A 75 6.78 -0.41 -8.16
C SER A 75 6.70 -1.66 -9.04
N PRO A 76 5.54 -1.95 -9.65
CA PRO A 76 5.39 -3.04 -10.62
C PRO A 76 6.36 -2.95 -11.81
N ASP A 77 6.72 -1.73 -12.21
CA ASP A 77 7.67 -1.46 -13.31
C ASP A 77 9.14 -1.72 -12.93
N ARG A 78 9.40 -2.29 -11.75
CA ARG A 78 10.73 -2.54 -11.19
C ARG A 78 11.52 -1.26 -10.90
N ASN A 79 10.82 -0.15 -10.64
CA ASN A 79 11.44 1.04 -10.08
C ASN A 79 11.54 0.92 -8.56
N ILE A 80 12.61 1.44 -7.98
CA ILE A 80 12.78 1.52 -6.53
C ILE A 80 12.79 2.97 -6.09
N VAL A 81 12.02 3.29 -5.06
CA VAL A 81 12.06 4.57 -4.36
C VAL A 81 12.62 4.33 -2.97
N ALA A 82 13.60 5.13 -2.57
CA ALA A 82 14.15 5.15 -1.23
C ALA A 82 13.71 6.43 -0.52
N LEU A 83 12.96 6.28 0.58
CA LEU A 83 12.52 7.38 1.42
C LEU A 83 13.29 7.37 2.74
N ARG A 84 13.60 8.55 3.29
CA ARG A 84 14.08 8.66 4.65
C ARG A 84 12.95 8.29 5.61
N ALA A 85 13.17 7.30 6.44
CA ALA A 85 12.14 6.73 7.30
C ALA A 85 11.60 7.72 8.36
N SER A 86 12.39 8.73 8.73
CA SER A 86 12.02 9.74 9.75
C SER A 86 11.03 10.80 9.27
N ASP A 87 11.06 11.18 7.99
CA ASP A 87 10.27 12.31 7.46
C ASP A 87 9.61 12.06 6.09
N GLY A 88 9.85 10.89 5.48
CA GLY A 88 9.29 10.54 4.17
C GLY A 88 9.97 11.23 2.99
N ALA A 89 11.06 11.98 3.21
CA ALA A 89 11.77 12.66 2.13
C ALA A 89 12.41 11.64 1.16
N VAL A 90 12.29 11.90 -0.14
CA VAL A 90 12.94 11.07 -1.16
C VAL A 90 14.45 11.23 -1.07
N LEU A 91 15.15 10.12 -0.87
CA LEU A 91 16.61 10.07 -0.94
C LEU A 91 17.07 9.84 -2.37
N TRP A 92 16.46 8.89 -3.07
CA TRP A 92 16.71 8.62 -4.49
C TRP A 92 15.59 7.77 -5.11
N THR A 93 15.57 7.78 -6.45
CA THR A 93 14.73 6.89 -7.25
C THR A 93 15.61 6.20 -8.29
N LYS A 94 15.55 4.86 -8.34
CA LYS A 94 16.21 4.06 -9.36
C LYS A 94 15.16 3.52 -10.31
N ARG A 95 15.27 3.93 -11.58
CA ARG A 95 14.42 3.39 -12.64
C ARG A 95 15.11 2.23 -13.31
N ARG A 96 14.32 1.24 -13.75
CA ARG A 96 14.82 0.23 -14.68
C ARG A 96 14.80 0.85 -16.07
N THR A 97 15.98 1.01 -16.68
CA THR A 97 16.14 1.33 -18.10
C THR A 97 16.04 0.07 -18.95
#